data_AF-A0A7C0V699-F1
#
_entry.id   AF-A0A7C0V699-F1
#
_cell.length_a   1.000
_cell.length_b   1.000
_cell.length_c   1.000
_cell.angle_alpha   90.00
_cell.angle_beta   90.00
_cell.angle_gamma   90.00
#
_symmetry.space_group_name_H-M   'P 1'
#
loop_
_entity.id
_entity.type
_entity.pdbx_description
1 polymer ?
#
loop_
_entity_poly.entity_id
_entity_poly.type
_entity_poly.pdbx_seq_one_letter_code
_entity_poly.pdbx_strand_id
1 'polypeptide(L)'
;MGGESSPTYGEQLARLESRIAQLEQRLETMAPSAPTEADTDAEGLQRQIDALMRRLDRTETALSQRVAALESKAKFAAAAPRPRPRARATAKASIYTVKPGDTLYSIGRRENLSVEKLCQLNNLKAGDPIRPGDRLKVSP
;
A
#
# COMPACT_ATOMS: atom_id res chain seq x y z
N MET A 1 -48.20 0.53 -41.15
CA MET A 1 -49.22 1.32 -40.44
C MET A 1 -49.20 0.88 -38.99
N GLY A 2 -48.70 1.74 -38.12
CA GLY A 2 -48.54 1.47 -36.69
C GLY A 2 -49.77 1.84 -35.89
N GLY A 3 -49.81 1.35 -34.65
CA GLY A 3 -50.84 1.65 -33.67
C GLY A 3 -50.80 0.66 -32.51
N GLU A 4 -49.66 0.62 -31.81
CA GLU A 4 -49.56 -0.11 -30.54
C GLU A 4 -50.50 0.57 -29.54
N SER A 5 -51.66 -0.05 -29.30
CA SER A 5 -52.67 0.41 -28.36
C SER A 5 -52.07 0.46 -26.96
N SER A 6 -51.81 1.67 -26.46
CA SER A 6 -51.50 1.88 -25.05
C SER A 6 -52.76 1.58 -24.22
N PRO A 7 -52.67 0.76 -23.16
CA PRO A 7 -53.83 0.41 -22.36
C PRO A 7 -54.44 1.68 -21.75
N THR A 8 -55.76 1.81 -21.88
CA THR A 8 -56.49 3.00 -21.39
C THR A 8 -56.40 3.09 -19.87
N TYR A 9 -56.61 4.27 -19.30
CA TYR A 9 -56.55 4.48 -17.85
C TYR A 9 -57.50 3.53 -17.08
N GLY A 10 -58.65 3.17 -17.68
CA GLY A 10 -59.58 2.19 -17.11
C GLY A 10 -59.00 0.76 -17.01
N GLU A 11 -58.25 0.31 -18.03
CA GLU A 11 -57.58 -0.99 -17.98
C GLU A 11 -56.42 -1.00 -16.97
N GLN A 12 -55.73 0.13 -16.82
CA GLN A 12 -54.69 0.28 -15.81
C GLN A 12 -55.29 0.22 -14.39
N LEU A 13 -56.45 0.86 -14.18
CA LEU A 13 -57.17 0.80 -12.91
C LEU A 13 -57.58 -0.63 -12.56
N ALA A 14 -58.19 -1.35 -13.50
CA ALA A 14 -58.60 -2.75 -13.30
C ALA A 14 -57.41 -3.68 -13.00
N ARG A 15 -56.25 -3.43 -13.62
CA ARG A 15 -55.01 -4.15 -13.29
C ARG A 15 -54.50 -3.83 -11.89
N LEU A 16 -54.59 -2.58 -11.45
CA LEU A 16 -54.19 -2.16 -10.11
C LEU A 16 -55.13 -2.75 -9.04
N GLU A 17 -56.44 -2.72 -9.27
CA GLU A 17 -57.42 -3.34 -8.37
C GLU A 17 -57.20 -4.85 -8.23
N SER A 18 -56.96 -5.54 -9.36
CA SER A 18 -56.61 -6.97 -9.35
C SER A 18 -55.30 -7.23 -8.60
N ARG A 19 -54.33 -6.32 -8.71
CA ARG A 19 -53.05 -6.43 -8.02
C ARG A 19 -53.19 -6.22 -6.51
N ILE A 20 -54.04 -5.29 -6.08
CA ILE A 20 -54.35 -5.04 -4.67
C ILE A 20 -55.05 -6.26 -4.08
N ALA A 21 -56.09 -6.79 -4.73
CA ALA A 21 -56.80 -7.98 -4.27
C ALA A 21 -55.87 -9.21 -4.13
N GLN A 22 -54.92 -9.38 -5.07
CA GLN A 22 -53.90 -10.42 -4.97
C GLN A 22 -52.93 -10.21 -3.80
N LEU A 23 -52.58 -8.96 -3.48
CA LEU A 23 -51.71 -8.64 -2.34
C LEU A 23 -52.43 -8.87 -1.01
N GLU A 24 -53.71 -8.51 -0.93
CA GLU A 24 -54.56 -8.76 0.24
C GLU A 24 -54.73 -10.27 0.47
N GLN A 25 -55.08 -11.04 -0.56
CA GLN A 25 -55.18 -12.51 -0.45
C GLN A 25 -53.84 -13.16 -0.07
N ARG A 26 -52.72 -12.58 -0.49
CA ARG A 26 -51.38 -13.07 -0.16
C ARG A 26 -50.94 -12.66 1.24
N LEU A 27 -51.44 -11.55 1.79
CA LEU A 27 -51.27 -11.19 3.20
C LEU A 27 -52.16 -12.05 4.11
N GLU A 28 -53.40 -12.31 3.70
CA GLU A 28 -54.37 -13.15 4.39
C GLU A 28 -53.86 -14.59 4.53
N THR A 29 -53.29 -15.16 3.45
CA THR A 29 -52.68 -16.50 3.47
C THR A 29 -51.35 -16.56 4.22
N MET A 30 -50.74 -15.42 4.52
CA MET A 30 -49.50 -15.33 5.30
C MET A 30 -49.76 -15.15 6.80
N ALA A 31 -51.02 -14.96 7.21
CA ALA A 31 -51.39 -14.55 8.58
C ALA A 31 -52.41 -15.47 9.29
N PRO A 32 -52.38 -16.80 9.11
CA PRO A 32 -52.14 -17.62 10.31
C PRO A 32 -51.44 -18.96 10.02
N SER A 33 -50.13 -18.95 10.19
CA SER A 33 -49.41 -19.98 10.94
C SER A 33 -48.14 -19.29 11.42
N ALA A 34 -48.18 -18.76 12.64
CA ALA A 34 -46.93 -18.58 13.37
C ALA A 34 -46.22 -19.95 13.32
N PRO A 35 -45.00 -20.06 12.75
CA PRO A 35 -44.26 -21.29 12.88
C PRO A 35 -43.92 -21.45 14.37
N THR A 36 -44.62 -22.37 15.01
CA THR A 36 -44.21 -22.94 16.29
C THR A 36 -42.95 -23.78 16.00
N GLU A 37 -41.80 -23.24 16.37
CA GLU A 37 -40.62 -23.93 16.93
C GLU A 37 -39.77 -24.87 16.04
N ALA A 38 -38.43 -24.76 16.21
CA ALA A 38 -37.29 -25.41 15.52
C ALA A 38 -36.96 -24.81 14.13
N ASP A 39 -35.86 -24.11 13.83
CA ASP A 39 -34.45 -24.28 14.21
C ASP A 39 -33.67 -22.96 13.94
N THR A 40 -33.96 -21.89 14.67
CA THR A 40 -33.03 -20.75 14.79
C THR A 40 -33.14 -20.19 16.19
N ASP A 41 -32.80 -21.02 17.17
CA ASP A 41 -32.75 -20.62 18.56
C ASP A 41 -31.96 -19.32 18.67
N ALA A 42 -32.52 -18.33 19.36
CA ALA A 42 -31.80 -17.10 19.68
C ALA A 42 -30.42 -17.41 20.30
N GLU A 43 -30.27 -18.56 20.97
CA GLU A 43 -28.99 -19.10 21.42
C GLU A 43 -28.00 -19.42 20.29
N GLY A 44 -28.45 -19.95 19.16
CA GLY A 44 -27.61 -20.23 18.00
C GLY A 44 -27.05 -18.95 17.38
N LEU A 45 -27.90 -17.93 17.25
CA LEU A 45 -27.49 -16.59 16.82
C LEU A 45 -26.55 -15.94 17.86
N GLN A 46 -26.83 -16.09 19.15
CA GLN A 46 -25.97 -15.57 20.20
C GLN A 46 -24.59 -16.25 20.19
N ARG A 47 -24.52 -17.58 20.01
CA ARG A 47 -23.27 -18.33 19.84
C ARG A 47 -22.50 -17.89 18.61
N GLN A 48 -23.19 -17.57 17.51
CA GLN A 48 -22.56 -17.02 16.32
C GLN A 48 -22.00 -15.62 16.59
N ILE A 49 -22.73 -14.75 17.29
CA ILE A 49 -22.26 -13.42 17.71
C ILE A 49 -21.03 -13.55 18.61
N ASP A 50 -21.05 -14.43 19.62
CA ASP A 50 -19.91 -14.70 20.50
C ASP A 50 -18.70 -15.23 19.73
N ALA A 51 -18.92 -16.13 18.77
CA ALA A 51 -17.87 -16.65 17.91
C ALA A 51 -17.26 -15.56 17.02
N LEU A 52 -18.09 -14.64 16.48
CA LEU A 52 -17.62 -13.50 15.70
C LEU A 52 -16.83 -12.51 16.56
N MET A 53 -17.30 -12.21 17.77
CA MET A 53 -16.60 -11.35 18.74
C MET A 53 -15.22 -11.93 19.09
N ARG A 54 -15.12 -13.24 19.36
CA ARG A 54 -13.83 -13.90 19.61
C ARG A 54 -12.89 -13.89 18.41
N ARG A 55 -13.42 -13.95 17.19
CA ARG A 55 -12.62 -13.85 15.97
C ARG A 55 -12.07 -12.43 15.81
N LEU A 56 -12.87 -11.41 16.10
CA LEU A 56 -12.42 -10.01 16.10
C LEU A 56 -11.30 -9.77 17.11
N ASP A 57 -11.46 -10.22 18.36
CA ASP A 57 -10.43 -10.08 19.41
C ASP A 57 -9.10 -10.76 19.02
N ARG A 58 -9.15 -11.95 18.41
CA ARG A 58 -7.95 -12.62 17.87
C ARG A 58 -7.29 -11.80 16.76
N THR A 59 -8.08 -11.17 15.89
CA THR A 59 -7.53 -10.31 14.83
C THR A 59 -6.93 -9.03 15.39
N GLU A 60 -7.54 -8.40 16.38
CA GLU A 60 -7.00 -7.22 17.07
C GLU A 60 -5.71 -7.55 17.82
N THR A 61 -5.67 -8.70 18.49
CA THR A 61 -4.46 -9.19 19.16
C THR A 61 -3.34 -9.47 18.15
N ALA A 62 -3.64 -10.13 17.04
CA ALA A 62 -2.66 -10.40 15.99
C ALA A 62 -2.14 -9.11 15.31
N LEU A 63 -3.02 -8.13 15.07
CA LEU A 63 -2.63 -6.83 14.55
C LEU A 63 -1.76 -6.07 15.55
N SER A 64 -2.11 -6.08 16.84
CA SER A 64 -1.32 -5.45 17.91
C SER A 64 0.07 -6.06 18.04
N GLN A 65 0.18 -7.40 17.94
CA GLN A 65 1.47 -8.10 17.92
C GLN A 65 2.29 -7.75 16.69
N ARG A 66 1.66 -7.61 15.51
CA ARG A 66 2.35 -7.18 14.28
C ARG A 66 2.88 -5.76 14.40
N VAL A 67 2.09 -4.83 14.95
CA VAL A 67 2.53 -3.45 15.20
C VAL A 67 3.72 -3.45 16.17
N ALA A 68 3.62 -4.15 17.31
CA ALA A 68 4.73 -4.26 18.26
C ALA A 68 6.00 -4.89 17.64
N ALA A 69 5.84 -5.91 16.78
CA ALA A 69 6.95 -6.52 16.07
C ALA A 69 7.60 -5.55 15.07
N LEU A 70 6.81 -4.75 14.34
CA LEU A 70 7.34 -3.72 13.45
C LEU A 70 8.05 -2.61 14.22
N GLU A 71 7.53 -2.17 15.36
CA GLU A 71 8.16 -1.18 16.23
C GLU A 71 9.49 -1.70 16.79
N SER A 72 9.52 -2.94 17.27
CA SER A 72 10.77 -3.57 17.71
C SER A 72 11.77 -3.68 16.56
N LYS A 73 11.34 -4.09 15.36
CA LYS A 73 12.19 -4.19 14.16
C LYS A 73 12.73 -2.84 13.73
N ALA A 74 11.95 -1.76 13.85
CA ALA A 74 12.41 -0.39 13.61
C ALA A 74 13.43 0.07 14.67
N LYS A 75 13.19 -0.26 15.95
CA LYS A 75 14.09 0.04 17.06
C LYS A 75 15.43 -0.70 16.96
N PHE A 76 15.43 -1.94 16.44
CA PHE A 76 16.63 -2.71 16.16
C PHE A 76 17.29 -2.33 14.82
N ALA A 77 16.54 -1.89 13.80
CA ALA A 77 17.10 -1.36 12.55
C ALA A 77 17.81 0.00 12.75
N ALA A 78 17.39 0.78 13.74
CA ALA A 78 18.09 1.99 14.19
C ALA A 78 19.42 1.70 14.93
N ALA A 79 19.73 0.42 15.22
CA ALA A 79 20.97 -0.03 15.85
C ALA A 79 21.93 -0.74 14.88
N ALA A 80 21.77 -0.55 13.57
CA ALA A 80 22.86 -0.84 12.63
C ALA A 80 24.10 -0.02 13.04
N PRO A 81 25.32 -0.60 13.12
CA PRO A 81 26.50 0.18 13.41
C PRO A 81 26.62 1.23 12.31
N ARG A 82 26.50 2.52 12.68
CA ARG A 82 27.01 3.61 11.83
C ARG A 82 28.39 3.17 11.37
N PRO A 83 28.72 3.26 10.06
CA PRO A 83 30.07 2.94 9.63
C PRO A 83 31.01 3.78 10.49
N ARG A 84 31.74 3.13 11.41
CA ARG A 84 32.80 3.79 12.16
C ARG A 84 33.69 4.40 11.07
N PRO A 85 34.02 5.70 11.11
CA PRO A 85 34.97 6.25 10.16
C PRO A 85 36.22 5.38 10.30
N ARG A 86 36.48 4.55 9.28
CA ARG A 86 37.69 3.73 9.23
C ARG A 86 38.83 4.72 9.38
N ALA A 87 39.71 4.45 10.35
CA ALA A 87 40.88 5.27 10.60
C ALA A 87 41.51 5.63 9.27
N ARG A 88 41.60 6.93 9.02
CA ARG A 88 42.03 7.52 7.77
C ARG A 88 43.47 7.07 7.54
N ALA A 89 43.63 6.01 6.75
CA ALA A 89 44.93 5.67 6.20
C ALA A 89 45.40 6.93 5.47
N THR A 90 46.59 7.40 5.83
CA THR A 90 47.24 8.54 5.19
C THR A 90 47.57 8.17 3.75
N ALA A 91 46.55 8.21 2.89
CA ALA A 91 46.69 7.96 1.48
C ALA A 91 47.53 9.11 0.90
N LYS A 92 48.67 8.74 0.31
CA LYS A 92 49.50 9.67 -0.45
C LYS A 92 48.61 10.29 -1.54
N ALA A 93 48.66 11.62 -1.68
CA ALA A 93 47.84 12.32 -2.65
C ALA A 93 48.20 11.89 -4.07
N SER A 94 47.33 11.11 -4.71
CA SER A 94 47.44 10.74 -6.12
C SER A 94 46.74 11.80 -6.98
N ILE A 95 47.41 12.25 -8.04
CA ILE A 95 46.89 13.20 -9.02
C ILE A 95 46.62 12.44 -10.32
N TYR A 96 45.40 12.50 -10.81
CA TYR A 96 44.97 11.95 -12.09
C TYR A 96 44.85 13.07 -13.14
N THR A 97 45.44 12.87 -14.31
CA THR A 97 45.27 13.77 -15.46
C THR A 97 44.11 13.28 -16.32
N VAL A 98 43.08 14.10 -16.45
CA VAL A 98 41.86 13.82 -17.23
C VAL A 98 42.22 13.56 -18.68
N LYS A 99 41.72 12.46 -19.25
CA LYS A 99 41.91 12.11 -20.66
C LYS A 99 40.70 12.52 -21.51
N PRO A 100 40.85 12.71 -22.83
CA PRO A 100 39.70 12.94 -23.71
C PRO A 100 38.66 11.83 -23.57
N GLY A 101 37.42 12.22 -23.24
CA GLY A 101 36.30 11.30 -23.00
C GLY A 101 36.10 10.88 -21.55
N ASP A 102 36.97 11.28 -20.62
CA ASP A 102 36.74 11.03 -19.19
C ASP A 102 35.63 11.93 -18.64
N THR A 103 34.88 11.38 -17.69
CA THR A 103 33.86 12.08 -16.91
C THR A 103 34.17 11.91 -15.42
N LEU A 104 33.65 12.81 -14.57
CA LEU A 104 33.78 12.65 -13.11
C LEU A 104 33.29 11.28 -12.64
N TYR A 105 32.26 10.73 -13.31
CA TYR A 105 31.74 9.40 -13.03
C TYR A 105 32.71 8.27 -13.42
N SER A 106 33.29 8.31 -14.63
CA SER A 106 34.23 7.27 -15.08
C SER A 106 35.52 7.28 -14.26
N ILE A 107 36.03 8.47 -13.92
CA ILE A 107 37.22 8.63 -13.07
C ILE A 107 36.94 8.15 -11.65
N GLY A 108 35.82 8.58 -11.05
CA GLY A 108 35.42 8.12 -9.72
C GLY A 108 35.32 6.59 -9.66
N ARG A 109 34.64 5.97 -10.62
CA ARG A 109 34.52 4.51 -10.68
C ARG A 109 35.87 3.81 -10.81
N ARG A 110 36.78 4.35 -11.62
CA ARG A 110 38.13 3.80 -11.82
C ARG A 110 38.99 3.86 -10.56
N GLU A 111 38.93 4.99 -9.86
CA GLU A 111 39.70 5.26 -8.64
C GLU A 111 38.97 4.79 -7.37
N ASN A 112 37.85 4.06 -7.51
CA ASN A 112 36.99 3.63 -6.40
C ASN A 112 36.55 4.78 -5.47
N LEU A 113 36.33 5.96 -6.05
CA LEU A 113 35.83 7.16 -5.41
C LEU A 113 34.40 7.47 -5.84
N SER A 114 33.57 7.87 -4.88
CA SER A 114 32.27 8.47 -5.18
C SER A 114 32.47 9.84 -5.86
N VAL A 115 31.58 10.18 -6.80
CA VAL A 115 31.62 11.49 -7.50
C VAL A 115 31.61 12.64 -6.49
N GLU A 116 30.80 12.55 -5.43
CA GLU A 116 30.77 13.54 -4.35
C GLU A 116 32.13 13.72 -3.68
N LYS A 117 32.85 12.62 -3.42
CA LYS A 117 34.17 12.65 -2.79
C LYS A 117 35.20 13.29 -3.72
N LEU A 118 35.16 12.92 -5.00
CA LEU A 118 36.04 13.50 -6.02
C LEU A 118 35.80 15.02 -6.19
N CYS A 119 34.54 15.44 -6.19
CA CYS A 119 34.12 16.83 -6.22
C CYS A 119 34.63 17.60 -5.00
N GLN A 120 34.45 17.06 -3.79
CA GLN A 120 34.95 17.66 -2.55
C GLN A 120 36.47 17.83 -2.54
N LEU A 121 37.23 16.86 -3.07
CA LEU A 121 38.69 16.93 -3.12
C LEU A 121 39.22 18.02 -4.07
N ASN A 122 38.44 18.36 -5.09
CA ASN A 122 38.84 19.26 -6.16
C ASN A 122 38.05 20.58 -6.16
N ASN A 123 37.21 20.82 -5.14
CA ASN A 123 36.28 21.95 -5.07
C ASN A 123 35.41 22.11 -6.33
N LEU A 124 34.98 20.98 -6.90
CA LEU A 124 34.07 20.93 -8.04
C LEU A 124 32.65 20.62 -7.54
N LYS A 125 31.64 20.97 -8.32
CA LYS A 125 30.25 20.53 -8.11
C LYS A 125 29.94 19.34 -9.00
N ALA A 126 28.96 18.54 -8.57
CA ALA A 126 28.43 17.46 -9.39
C ALA A 126 27.78 18.06 -10.65
N GLY A 127 28.44 17.91 -11.79
CA GLY A 127 28.01 18.50 -13.06
C GLY A 127 28.93 19.60 -13.61
N ASP A 128 29.99 19.98 -12.89
CA ASP A 128 31.02 20.85 -13.47
C ASP A 128 31.72 20.13 -14.63
N PRO A 129 31.89 20.79 -15.79
CA PRO A 129 32.57 20.19 -16.94
C PRO A 129 34.07 20.08 -16.65
N ILE A 130 34.61 18.87 -16.72
CA ILE A 130 36.05 18.62 -16.68
C ILE A 130 36.64 18.63 -18.08
N ARG A 131 37.85 19.18 -18.24
CA ARG A 131 38.54 19.27 -19.52
C ARG A 131 39.69 18.26 -19.58
N PRO A 132 39.95 17.68 -20.76
CA PRO A 132 41.14 16.86 -20.96
C PRO A 132 42.40 17.67 -20.62
N GLY A 133 43.27 17.10 -19.79
CA GLY A 133 44.46 17.76 -19.24
C GLY A 133 44.31 18.29 -17.81
N ASP A 134 43.09 18.35 -17.28
CA ASP A 134 42.88 18.77 -15.89
C ASP A 134 43.51 17.79 -14.90
N ARG A 135 44.06 18.32 -13.81
CA ARG A 135 44.71 17.54 -12.75
C ARG A 135 43.76 17.40 -11.57
N LEU A 136 43.15 16.22 -11.42
CA LEU A 136 42.24 15.90 -10.34
C LEU A 136 42.95 15.14 -9.22
N LYS A 137 42.72 15.56 -7.99
CA LYS A 137 43.12 14.83 -6.78
C LYS A 137 42.17 13.66 -6.56
N VAL A 138 42.70 12.44 -6.52
CA VAL A 138 41.93 11.18 -6.44
C VAL A 138 42.28 10.34 -5.20
N SER A 139 42.67 10.99 -4.11
CA SER A 139 42.99 10.28 -2.85
C SER A 139 41.73 9.73 -2.16
N PRO A 140 41.70 8.45 -1.73
CA PRO A 140 40.60 7.86 -0.96
C PRO A 140 40.33 8.55 0.39
#